data_AF-A0A8J8KLE5-F1
#
_entry.id   AF-A0A8J8KLE5-F1
#
_cell.length_a   1.000
_cell.length_b   1.000
_cell.length_c   1.000
_cell.angle_alpha   90.00
_cell.angle_beta   90.00
_cell.angle_gamma   90.00
#
_symmetry.space_group_name_H-M   'P 1'
#
loop_
_entity.id
_entity.type
_entity.pdbx_description
1 polymer ?
#
loop_
_entity_poly.entity_id
_entity_poly.type
_entity_poly.pdbx_seq_one_letter_code
_entity_poly.pdbx_strand_id
1 'polypeptide(L)'
;MDARTMRALAHPTRLALLEVLNLHPSLTATEASELIGVSPTNCAFHLRTLGRYGFVEEIETGPGRRRPWRVKRADIRFSDTDGEAATALADVMLDHWLTRIRTVQGRRHSLPARWQEVLGG
;
A
#
# COMPACT_ATOMS: atom_id res chain seq x y z
N MET A 1 -16.00 5.83 -9.34
CA MET A 1 -15.93 4.98 -8.13
C MET A 1 -16.72 5.69 -7.05
N ASP A 2 -17.47 5.07 -6.13
CA ASP A 2 -18.26 5.88 -5.18
C ASP A 2 -17.41 6.57 -4.09
N ALA A 3 -17.92 7.65 -3.49
CA ALA A 3 -17.25 8.43 -2.45
C ALA A 3 -16.82 7.60 -1.23
N ARG A 4 -17.60 6.56 -0.89
CA ARG A 4 -17.31 5.67 0.23
C ARG A 4 -16.08 4.81 -0.05
N THR A 5 -15.98 4.29 -1.28
CA THR A 5 -14.88 3.48 -1.76
C THR A 5 -13.59 4.30 -1.87
N MET A 6 -13.66 5.56 -2.27
CA MET A 6 -12.49 6.47 -2.28
C MET A 6 -12.00 6.81 -0.87
N ARG A 7 -12.90 7.09 0.08
CA ARG A 7 -12.50 7.24 1.49
C ARG A 7 -11.87 5.95 2.04
N ALA A 8 -12.32 4.79 1.55
CA ALA A 8 -11.69 3.52 1.86
C ALA A 8 -10.31 3.35 1.22
N LEU A 9 -9.91 4.13 0.22
CA LEU A 9 -8.54 4.16 -0.29
C LEU A 9 -7.66 5.21 0.40
N ALA A 10 -8.26 6.29 0.91
CA ALA A 10 -7.57 7.45 1.49
C ALA A 10 -6.92 7.22 2.88
N HIS A 11 -6.40 6.02 3.13
CA HIS A 11 -5.60 5.76 4.33
C HIS A 11 -4.21 5.25 3.93
N PRO A 12 -3.11 5.84 4.45
CA PRO A 12 -1.75 5.50 4.05
C PRO A 12 -1.45 4.00 4.11
N THR A 13 -1.84 3.33 5.20
CA THR A 13 -1.64 1.87 5.32
C THR A 13 -2.34 1.06 4.24
N ARG A 14 -3.51 1.50 3.75
CA ARG A 14 -4.25 0.76 2.70
C ARG A 14 -3.60 0.94 1.33
N LEU A 15 -3.07 2.13 1.06
CA LEU A 15 -2.25 2.39 -0.14
C LEU A 15 -0.97 1.55 -0.11
N ALA A 16 -0.23 1.59 1.01
CA ALA A 16 0.98 0.80 1.19
C ALA A 16 0.72 -0.72 1.01
N LEU A 17 -0.42 -1.22 1.52
CA LEU A 17 -0.82 -2.62 1.35
C LEU A 17 -1.10 -2.97 -0.12
N LEU A 18 -1.76 -2.08 -0.87
CA LEU A 18 -2.00 -2.28 -2.30
C LEU A 18 -0.70 -2.23 -3.10
N GLU A 19 0.23 -1.33 -2.76
CA GLU A 19 1.56 -1.26 -3.38
C GLU A 19 2.33 -2.57 -3.18
N VAL A 20 2.47 -3.07 -1.94
CA VAL A 20 3.22 -4.30 -1.70
C VAL A 20 2.53 -5.53 -2.32
N LEU A 21 1.20 -5.59 -2.32
CA LEU A 21 0.47 -6.69 -2.96
C LEU A 21 0.50 -6.63 -4.50
N ASN A 22 0.78 -5.48 -5.10
CA ASN A 22 1.06 -5.39 -6.54
C ASN A 22 2.46 -5.89 -6.89
N LEU A 23 3.42 -5.79 -5.95
CA LEU A 23 4.79 -6.27 -6.14
C LEU A 23 4.98 -7.76 -5.80
N HIS A 24 4.10 -8.31 -4.96
CA HIS A 24 4.17 -9.69 -4.47
C HIS A 24 2.88 -10.46 -4.82
N PRO A 25 2.95 -11.68 -5.41
CA PRO A 25 1.77 -12.42 -5.85
C PRO A 25 0.70 -12.65 -4.79
N SER A 26 1.12 -12.85 -3.53
CA SER A 26 0.25 -12.86 -2.36
C SER A 26 1.06 -12.68 -1.08
N LEU A 27 0.49 -12.06 -0.05
CA LEU A 27 1.12 -11.90 1.27
C LEU A 27 0.15 -12.19 2.40
N THR A 28 0.62 -12.82 3.47
CA THR A 28 -0.10 -12.84 4.75
C THR A 28 -0.03 -11.46 5.42
N ALA A 29 -0.91 -11.22 6.40
CA ALA A 29 -0.88 -9.97 7.17
C ALA A 29 0.46 -9.74 7.89
N THR A 30 1.10 -10.80 8.37
CA THR A 30 2.42 -10.74 9.02
C THR A 30 3.51 -10.35 8.03
N GLU A 31 3.60 -11.03 6.88
CA GLU A 31 4.59 -10.70 5.84
C GLU A 31 4.41 -9.25 5.33
N ALA A 32 3.16 -8.83 5.09
CA ALA A 32 2.88 -7.45 4.68
C ALA A 32 3.28 -6.42 5.76
N SER A 33 3.12 -6.77 7.04
CA SER A 33 3.46 -5.91 8.17
C SER A 33 4.96 -5.64 8.29
N GLU A 34 5.79 -6.65 8.00
CA GLU A 34 7.24 -6.53 7.97
C GLU A 34 7.72 -5.61 6.84
N LEU A 35 7.03 -5.63 5.68
CA LEU A 35 7.37 -4.79 4.54
C LEU A 35 7.00 -3.32 4.74
N ILE A 36 5.83 -3.03 5.34
CA ILE A 36 5.32 -1.66 5.47
C ILE A 36 5.58 -1.02 6.84
N GLY A 37 6.09 -1.79 7.82
CA GLY A 37 6.49 -1.27 9.12
C GLY A 37 5.33 -0.93 10.06
N VAL A 38 4.24 -1.71 10.02
CA VAL A 38 3.12 -1.59 10.98
C VAL A 38 2.87 -2.93 11.67
N SER A 39 1.99 -2.99 12.67
CA SER A 39 1.72 -4.27 13.36
C SER A 39 0.90 -5.24 12.49
N PRO A 40 1.07 -6.57 12.66
CA PRO A 40 0.25 -7.58 11.96
C PRO A 40 -1.26 -7.40 12.18
N THR A 41 -1.67 -7.02 13.40
CA THR A 41 -3.07 -6.73 13.74
C THR A 41 -3.62 -5.56 12.91
N ASN A 42 -2.82 -4.49 12.76
CA ASN A 42 -3.20 -3.33 11.96
C ASN A 42 -3.29 -3.69 10.47
N CYS A 43 -2.31 -4.42 9.93
CA CYS A 43 -2.37 -4.96 8.58
C CYS A 43 -3.65 -5.78 8.33
N ALA A 44 -3.96 -6.72 9.23
CA ALA A 44 -5.13 -7.59 9.09
C ALA A 44 -6.45 -6.78 9.09
N PHE A 45 -6.55 -5.73 9.91
CA PHE A 45 -7.70 -4.82 9.90
C PHE A 45 -7.87 -4.11 8.55
N HIS A 46 -6.78 -3.58 8.01
CA HIS A 46 -6.80 -2.86 6.73
C HIS A 46 -7.04 -3.78 5.54
N LEU A 47 -6.48 -4.99 5.53
CA LEU A 47 -6.73 -6.02 4.51
C LEU A 47 -8.20 -6.44 4.47
N ARG A 48 -8.82 -6.70 5.64
CA ARG A 48 -10.28 -6.97 5.71
C ARG A 48 -11.09 -5.79 5.19
N THR A 49 -10.66 -4.56 5.49
CA THR A 49 -11.33 -3.36 4.98
C THR A 49 -11.26 -3.29 3.46
N LEU A 50 -10.07 -3.45 2.87
CA LEU A 50 -9.88 -3.49 1.42
C LEU A 50 -10.67 -4.63 0.78
N GLY A 51 -10.75 -5.79 1.43
CA GLY A 51 -11.54 -6.93 0.99
C GLY A 51 -13.03 -6.66 0.94
N ARG A 52 -13.59 -5.97 1.95
CA ARG A 52 -15.00 -5.52 1.93
C ARG A 52 -15.33 -4.60 0.75
N TYR A 53 -14.35 -3.82 0.29
CA TYR A 53 -14.49 -2.95 -0.88
C TYR A 53 -14.02 -3.60 -2.19
N GLY A 54 -13.63 -4.89 -2.16
CA GLY A 54 -13.31 -5.69 -3.33
C GLY A 54 -11.96 -5.40 -3.99
N PHE A 55 -11.05 -4.69 -3.30
CA PHE A 55 -9.72 -4.39 -3.83
C PHE A 55 -8.75 -5.57 -3.72
N VAL A 56 -8.84 -6.30 -2.62
CA VAL A 56 -8.04 -7.49 -2.34
C VAL A 56 -8.96 -8.65 -2.01
N GLU A 57 -8.45 -9.86 -2.11
CA GLU A 57 -9.12 -11.04 -1.63
C GLU A 57 -8.17 -11.92 -0.84
N GLU A 58 -8.73 -12.60 0.14
CA GLU A 58 -8.04 -13.66 0.85
C GLU A 58 -8.11 -14.93 0.01
N ILE A 59 -6.99 -15.66 -0.08
CA ILE A 59 -6.90 -16.92 -0.81
C ILE A 59 -6.63 -18.06 0.17
N GLU A 60 -7.25 -19.21 -0.08
CA GLU A 60 -6.97 -20.43 0.67
C GLU A 60 -5.74 -21.12 0.06
N THR A 61 -4.71 -21.35 0.88
CA THR A 61 -3.50 -22.06 0.45
C THR A 61 -3.37 -23.37 1.22
N GLY A 62 -4.07 -24.41 0.75
CA GLY A 62 -3.89 -25.80 1.18
C GLY A 62 -4.12 -26.07 2.69
N PRO A 63 -3.71 -27.25 3.19
CA PRO A 63 -3.87 -27.61 4.59
C PRO A 63 -2.91 -26.80 5.48
N GLY A 64 -3.42 -25.71 6.06
CA GLY A 64 -2.69 -24.84 6.98
C GLY A 64 -3.47 -23.58 7.35
N ARG A 65 -3.08 -22.88 8.43
CA ARG A 65 -3.71 -21.64 8.91
C ARG A 65 -3.19 -20.37 8.21
N ARG A 66 -2.49 -20.49 7.08
CA ARG A 66 -2.02 -19.30 6.35
C ARG A 66 -3.20 -18.75 5.53
N ARG A 67 -3.49 -17.47 5.74
CA ARG A 67 -4.57 -16.72 5.07
C ARG A 67 -3.94 -15.58 4.24
N PRO A 68 -3.22 -15.90 3.15
CA PRO A 68 -2.60 -14.87 2.32
C PRO A 68 -3.66 -14.08 1.55
N TRP A 69 -3.28 -12.87 1.17
CA TRP A 69 -4.10 -11.90 0.45
C TRP A 69 -3.45 -11.59 -0.89
N ARG A 70 -4.26 -11.30 -1.90
CA ARG A 70 -3.79 -10.82 -3.21
C ARG A 70 -4.68 -9.71 -3.75
N VAL A 71 -4.19 -8.94 -4.73
CA VAL A 71 -5.00 -7.94 -5.43
C VAL A 71 -6.08 -8.61 -6.27
N LYS A 72 -7.32 -8.13 -6.17
CA LYS A 72 -8.48 -8.58 -6.98
C LYS A 72 -8.82 -7.58 -8.09
N ARG A 73 -8.70 -6.28 -7.80
CA ARG A 73 -8.87 -5.19 -8.78
C ARG A 73 -7.57 -4.40 -8.87
N ALA A 74 -6.84 -4.57 -9.96
CA ALA A 74 -5.61 -3.81 -10.24
C ALA A 74 -5.91 -2.36 -10.70
N ASP A 75 -7.06 -2.15 -11.34
CA ASP A 75 -7.43 -0.86 -11.93
C ASP A 75 -8.31 -0.04 -10.97
N ILE A 76 -7.70 0.90 -10.26
CA ILE A 76 -8.41 2.00 -9.59
C ILE A 76 -8.71 3.07 -10.64
N ARG A 77 -9.93 3.09 -11.18
CA ARG A 77 -10.39 4.14 -12.11
C ARG A 77 -11.30 5.13 -11.39
N PHE A 78 -10.92 6.40 -11.44
CA PHE A 78 -11.70 7.53 -10.92
C PHE A 78 -12.64 8.07 -12.01
N SER A 79 -13.85 8.47 -11.63
CA SER A 79 -14.81 9.12 -12.53
C SER A 79 -14.91 10.62 -12.23
N ASP A 80 -15.27 11.46 -13.20
CA ASP A 80 -15.32 12.93 -13.01
C ASP A 80 -16.28 13.41 -11.92
N THR A 81 -17.24 12.59 -11.49
CA THR A 81 -18.16 12.87 -10.36
C THR A 81 -17.50 12.81 -8.98
N ASP A 82 -16.22 12.47 -8.92
CA ASP A 82 -15.52 12.08 -7.70
C ASP A 82 -14.70 13.22 -7.06
N GLY A 83 -14.79 14.45 -7.60
CA GLY A 83 -13.88 15.58 -7.38
C GLY A 83 -13.31 15.76 -5.97
N GLU A 84 -14.13 15.99 -4.95
CA GLU A 84 -13.64 16.23 -3.57
C GLU A 84 -12.98 14.99 -2.95
N ALA A 85 -13.53 13.80 -3.20
CA ALA A 85 -12.99 12.55 -2.67
C ALA A 85 -11.73 12.13 -3.43
N ALA A 86 -11.63 12.45 -4.72
CA ALA A 86 -10.42 12.29 -5.51
C ALA A 86 -9.31 13.22 -5.03
N THR A 87 -9.61 14.49 -4.74
CA THR A 87 -8.64 15.44 -4.14
C THR A 87 -8.15 14.96 -2.78
N ALA A 88 -9.06 14.57 -1.88
CA ALA A 88 -8.68 14.06 -0.56
C ALA A 88 -7.82 12.78 -0.65
N LEU A 89 -8.11 11.89 -1.60
CA LEU A 89 -7.28 10.73 -1.86
C LEU A 89 -5.91 11.11 -2.43
N ALA A 90 -5.86 12.08 -3.35
CA ALA A 90 -4.62 12.59 -3.93
C ALA A 90 -3.72 13.20 -2.85
N ASP A 91 -4.27 13.96 -1.90
CA ASP A 91 -3.50 14.53 -0.77
C ASP A 91 -2.91 13.43 0.10
N VAL A 92 -3.70 12.41 0.45
CA VAL A 92 -3.20 11.26 1.24
C VAL A 92 -2.16 10.46 0.47
N MET A 93 -2.36 10.25 -0.83
CA MET A 93 -1.37 9.59 -1.68
C MET A 93 -0.07 10.40 -1.72
N LEU A 94 -0.15 11.71 -1.94
CA LEU A 94 1.02 12.59 -2.01
C LEU A 94 1.80 12.59 -0.68
N ASP A 95 1.12 12.72 0.46
CA ASP A 95 1.77 12.66 1.78
C ASP A 95 2.44 11.29 2.03
N HIS A 96 1.75 10.21 1.63
CA HIS A 96 2.31 8.86 1.71
C HIS A 96 3.57 8.71 0.85
N TRP A 97 3.51 9.12 -0.43
CA TRP A 97 4.63 9.08 -1.36
C TRP A 97 5.80 9.94 -0.87
N LEU A 98 5.55 11.16 -0.38
CA LEU A 98 6.58 12.03 0.18
C LEU A 98 7.24 11.42 1.41
N THR A 99 6.48 10.82 2.31
CA THR A 99 7.02 10.12 3.49
C THR A 99 7.90 8.93 3.08
N ARG A 100 7.46 8.15 2.08
CA ARG A 100 8.23 7.03 1.54
C ARG A 100 9.51 7.49 0.83
N ILE A 101 9.44 8.50 -0.02
CA ILE A 101 10.59 9.10 -0.70
C ILE A 101 11.60 9.62 0.33
N ARG A 102 11.15 10.38 1.35
CA ARG A 102 12.02 10.86 2.44
C ARG A 102 12.68 9.72 3.20
N THR A 103 11.97 8.63 3.47
CA THR A 103 12.52 7.46 4.17
C THR A 103 13.57 6.74 3.32
N VAL A 104 13.32 6.55 2.03
CA VAL A 104 14.28 5.93 1.09
C VAL A 104 15.49 6.84 0.87
N GLN A 105 15.27 8.15 0.75
CA GLN A 105 16.31 9.15 0.52
C GLN A 105 17.17 9.35 1.77
N GLY A 106 16.58 9.36 2.97
CA GLY A 106 17.32 9.33 4.24
C GLY A 106 18.22 8.10 4.37
N ARG A 107 17.77 6.93 3.90
CA ARG A 107 18.61 5.72 3.78
C ARG A 107 19.70 5.84 2.70
N ARG A 108 19.47 6.58 1.62
CA ARG A 108 20.51 6.89 0.60
C ARG A 108 21.55 7.88 1.10
N HIS A 109 21.17 8.86 1.91
CA HIS A 109 22.13 9.81 2.51
C HIS A 109 23.02 9.16 3.59
N SER A 110 22.75 7.92 3.98
CA SER A 110 23.66 7.08 4.77
C SER A 110 24.55 6.14 3.93
N LEU A 111 24.63 6.33 2.60
CA LEU A 111 25.57 5.58 1.76
C LEU A 111 27.02 6.03 2.06
N PRO A 112 27.97 5.09 2.20
CA PRO A 112 29.38 5.42 2.37
C PRO A 112 29.86 6.35 1.24
N ALA A 113 30.72 7.32 1.56
CA ALA A 113 31.17 8.39 0.65
C ALA A 113 31.57 7.91 -0.76
N ARG A 114 32.14 6.69 -0.86
CA ARG A 114 32.52 6.01 -2.11
C ARG A 114 31.40 5.86 -3.16
N TRP A 115 30.13 5.97 -2.76
CA TRP A 115 28.98 5.85 -3.66
C TRP A 115 28.34 7.20 -4.02
N GLN A 116 28.80 8.31 -3.44
CA GLN A 116 28.30 9.66 -3.78
C GLN A 116 28.83 10.15 -5.13
N GLU A 117 30.02 9.69 -5.56
CA GLU A 117 30.64 10.06 -6.83
C GLU A 117 29.98 9.39 -8.05
N VAL A 118 29.28 8.26 -7.88
CA VAL A 118 28.72 7.49 -9.00
C VAL A 118 27.36 8.03 -9.47
N LEU A 119 26.68 8.83 -8.64
CA LEU A 119 25.33 9.35 -8.91
C LEU A 119 25.29 10.88 -9.10
N GLY A 120 26.45 11.55 -9.12
CA GLY A 120 26.58 12.97 -9.39
C GLY A 120 27.34 13.21 -10.69
N GLY A 121 26.60 13.31 -11.80
CA GLY A 121 27.06 13.72 -13.12
C GLY A 121 25.87 14.22 -13.93
#